data_AF-A0A8T0DMI2-F1
#
_entry.id   AF-A0A8T0DMI2-F1
#
_cell.length_a   1.000
_cell.length_b   1.000
_cell.length_c   1.000
_cell.angle_alpha   90.00
_cell.angle_beta   90.00
_cell.angle_gamma   90.00
#
_symmetry.space_group_name_H-M   'P 1'
#
loop_
_entity.id
_entity.type
_entity.pdbx_description
1 polymer ?
#
loop_
_entity_poly.entity_id
_entity_poly.type
_entity_poly.pdbx_seq_one_letter_code
_entity_poly.pdbx_strand_id
1 'polypeptide(L)'
;MSSCGSLVRYSVGAVGFLPVGILLLIIGWSYYVFVFMLSAGLIEGLSFTIVHIAMYHVCLVFFAWTFWQSVCTPSKPVPQQYHLTAVETITFIDMEKEDERWTYLEQRVAQKDLPVTLLNKHGKVPFCDICFVIKPDRTHHCSNCERCVPRMDHHCPWINNCVGFHNQKYFLLFLSYAFLYCLFCFTASIPTSVQLLKATIDVTMVTLHIFLLAIVSSVFMIGLLILLVFQAHLLFTNTSTLEFYRRPRFRTLSQPCSFNLGWRRNFTEVFGNRPILWFLPIFSSKGDGYTFPTRSPESGRHTRLLVT
;
A
#
# COMPACT_ATOMS: atom_id res chain seq x y z
N MET A 1 25.50 -3.79 -26.28
CA MET A 1 25.24 -3.25 -24.91
C MET A 1 24.12 -4.00 -24.17
N SER A 2 23.86 -5.29 -24.44
CA SER A 2 22.68 -6.02 -23.93
C SER A 2 22.95 -6.98 -22.76
N SER A 3 24.18 -7.47 -22.58
CA SER A 3 24.47 -8.46 -21.52
C SER A 3 24.67 -7.82 -20.13
N CYS A 4 25.34 -6.66 -20.05
CA CYS A 4 25.61 -5.97 -18.80
C CYS A 4 24.33 -5.40 -18.16
N GLY A 5 23.40 -4.85 -18.97
CA GLY A 5 22.11 -4.35 -18.49
C GLY A 5 21.19 -5.43 -17.94
N SER A 6 21.24 -6.66 -18.49
CA SER A 6 20.45 -7.79 -18.00
C SER A 6 20.95 -8.28 -16.63
N LEU A 7 22.27 -8.48 -16.46
CA LEU A 7 22.87 -8.91 -15.19
C LEU A 7 22.67 -7.89 -14.06
N VAL A 8 22.76 -6.59 -14.36
CA VAL A 8 22.46 -5.53 -13.39
C VAL A 8 20.97 -5.55 -13.01
N ARG A 9 20.06 -5.71 -13.98
CA ARG A 9 18.61 -5.84 -13.71
C ARG A 9 18.25 -7.09 -12.89
N TYR A 10 18.88 -8.23 -13.16
CA TYR A 10 18.71 -9.45 -12.36
C TYR A 10 19.24 -9.30 -10.93
N SER A 11 20.42 -8.69 -10.77
CA SER A 11 21.03 -8.41 -9.46
C SER A 11 20.18 -7.44 -8.63
N VAL A 12 19.68 -6.36 -9.24
CA VAL A 12 18.77 -5.39 -8.59
C VAL A 12 17.44 -6.05 -8.23
N GLY A 13 16.92 -6.94 -9.09
CA GLY A 13 15.71 -7.73 -8.82
C GLY A 13 15.87 -8.65 -7.60
N ALA A 14 17.00 -9.37 -7.50
CA ALA A 14 17.27 -10.28 -6.39
C ALA A 14 17.53 -9.55 -5.06
N VAL A 15 18.31 -8.46 -5.09
CA VAL A 15 18.56 -7.62 -3.90
C VAL A 15 17.27 -6.97 -3.39
N GLY A 16 16.34 -6.64 -4.29
CA GLY A 16 15.02 -6.10 -3.93
C GLY A 16 14.18 -7.04 -3.04
N PHE A 17 14.43 -8.35 -3.07
CA PHE A 17 13.74 -9.33 -2.21
C PHE A 17 14.40 -9.53 -0.85
N LEU A 18 15.56 -8.93 -0.57
CA LEU A 18 16.23 -9.08 0.73
C LEU A 18 15.32 -8.68 1.91
N PRO A 19 14.58 -7.54 1.90
CA PRO A 19 13.67 -7.20 2.98
C PRO A 19 12.53 -8.21 3.17
N VAL A 20 12.00 -8.76 2.07
CA VAL A 20 10.98 -9.81 2.08
C VAL A 20 11.53 -11.07 2.76
N GLY A 21 12.74 -11.50 2.38
CA GLY A 21 13.42 -12.64 2.99
C GLY A 21 13.66 -12.46 4.49
N ILE A 22 14.10 -11.27 4.92
CA ILE A 22 14.28 -10.96 6.35
C ILE A 22 12.97 -11.08 7.12
N LEU A 23 11.87 -10.54 6.59
CA LEU A 23 10.55 -10.68 7.23
C LEU A 23 10.13 -12.15 7.34
N LEU A 24 10.30 -12.94 6.28
CA LEU A 24 9.97 -14.37 6.31
C LEU A 24 10.79 -15.14 7.36
N LEU A 25 12.07 -14.81 7.52
CA LEU A 25 12.92 -15.40 8.56
C LEU A 25 12.44 -15.02 9.97
N ILE A 26 12.09 -13.75 10.21
CA ILE A 26 11.55 -13.29 11.49
C ILE A 26 10.22 -14.01 11.80
N ILE A 27 9.36 -14.17 10.80
CA ILE A 27 8.08 -14.88 10.94
C ILE A 27 8.33 -16.35 11.28
N GLY A 28 9.22 -17.04 10.55
CA GLY A 28 9.57 -18.43 10.81
C GLY A 28 10.18 -18.64 12.21
N TRP A 29 11.07 -17.74 12.63
CA TRP A 29 11.63 -17.76 13.99
C TRP A 29 10.54 -17.53 15.04
N SER A 30 9.68 -16.52 14.86
CA SER A 30 8.59 -16.24 15.81
C SER A 30 7.58 -17.39 15.91
N TYR A 31 7.32 -18.11 14.81
CA TYR A 31 6.54 -19.34 14.80
C TYR A 31 7.18 -20.42 15.66
N TYR A 32 8.47 -20.65 15.46
CA TYR A 32 9.20 -21.65 16.24
C TYR A 32 9.15 -21.34 17.75
N VAL A 33 9.43 -20.09 18.13
CA VAL A 33 9.39 -19.67 19.54
C VAL A 33 7.98 -19.77 20.11
N PHE A 34 6.97 -19.27 19.41
CA PHE A 34 5.60 -19.28 19.91
C PHE A 34 5.07 -20.70 20.10
N VAL A 35 5.20 -21.55 19.07
CA VAL A 35 4.62 -22.90 19.08
C VAL A 35 5.43 -23.84 19.95
N PHE A 36 6.76 -23.90 19.81
CA PHE A 36 7.54 -24.95 20.48
C PHE A 36 8.11 -24.55 21.84
N MET A 37 8.34 -23.25 22.08
CA MET A 37 8.95 -22.78 23.33
C MET A 37 7.92 -22.19 24.28
N LEU A 38 7.06 -21.28 23.80
CA LEU A 38 6.08 -20.60 24.63
C LEU A 38 4.87 -21.51 24.92
N SER A 39 4.27 -22.09 23.89
CA SER A 39 3.03 -22.85 24.08
C SER A 39 3.23 -24.17 24.83
N ALA A 40 4.41 -24.78 24.74
CA ALA A 40 4.79 -25.96 25.53
C ALA A 40 4.90 -25.65 27.04
N GLY A 41 5.13 -24.39 27.40
CA GLY A 41 5.26 -23.91 28.78
C GLY A 41 4.00 -23.22 29.33
N LEU A 42 2.88 -23.19 28.60
CA LEU A 42 1.61 -22.64 29.10
C LEU A 42 1.01 -23.61 30.12
N ILE A 43 1.16 -23.29 31.40
CA ILE A 43 0.77 -24.13 32.56
C ILE A 43 -0.76 -24.11 32.83
N GLU A 44 -1.53 -23.26 32.14
CA GLU A 44 -2.98 -23.08 32.37
C GLU A 44 -3.87 -24.22 31.84
N GLY A 45 -3.26 -25.33 31.37
CA GLY A 45 -3.95 -26.56 30.97
C GLY A 45 -4.08 -26.75 29.46
N LEU A 46 -4.34 -28.00 29.05
CA LEU A 46 -4.34 -28.42 27.64
C LEU A 46 -5.31 -27.63 26.75
N SER A 47 -6.53 -27.37 27.25
CA SER A 47 -7.57 -26.63 26.50
C SER A 47 -7.15 -25.19 26.22
N PHE A 48 -6.57 -24.51 27.21
CA PHE A 48 -6.06 -23.16 27.08
C PHE A 48 -4.95 -23.08 26.02
N THR A 49 -4.00 -24.01 26.07
CA THR A 49 -2.90 -24.09 25.10
C THR A 49 -3.41 -24.34 23.68
N ILE A 50 -4.37 -25.24 23.49
CA ILE A 50 -4.98 -25.51 22.17
C ILE A 50 -5.65 -24.25 21.62
N VAL A 51 -6.43 -23.53 22.43
CA VAL A 51 -7.11 -22.30 22.02
C VAL A 51 -6.10 -21.22 21.63
N HIS A 52 -5.03 -21.03 22.41
CA HIS A 52 -3.98 -20.04 22.10
C HIS A 52 -3.23 -20.36 20.82
N ILE A 53 -2.87 -21.63 20.60
CA ILE A 53 -2.24 -22.07 19.36
C ILE A 53 -3.19 -21.87 18.18
N ALA A 54 -4.48 -22.19 18.33
CA ALA A 54 -5.47 -22.00 17.27
C ALA A 54 -5.62 -20.50 16.90
N MET A 55 -5.75 -19.62 17.89
CA MET A 55 -5.81 -18.17 17.69
C MET A 55 -4.55 -17.64 17.02
N TYR A 56 -3.37 -18.10 17.46
CA TYR A 56 -2.08 -17.76 16.84
C TYR A 56 -2.07 -18.10 15.34
N HIS A 57 -2.49 -19.32 14.98
CA HIS A 57 -2.53 -19.75 13.59
C HIS A 57 -3.55 -18.95 12.76
N VAL A 58 -4.71 -18.59 13.33
CA VAL A 58 -5.66 -17.69 12.65
C VAL A 58 -5.00 -16.35 12.34
N CYS A 59 -4.34 -15.72 13.33
CA CYS A 59 -3.61 -14.47 13.10
C CYS A 59 -2.53 -14.62 12.02
N LEU A 60 -1.72 -15.69 12.09
CA LEU A 60 -0.65 -15.96 11.14
C LEU A 60 -1.19 -16.20 9.72
N VAL A 61 -2.28 -16.94 9.56
CA VAL A 61 -2.89 -17.22 8.24
C VAL A 61 -3.36 -15.92 7.58
N PHE A 62 -4.08 -15.06 8.31
CA PHE A 62 -4.53 -13.79 7.74
C PHE A 62 -3.37 -12.83 7.44
N PHE A 63 -2.37 -12.80 8.34
CA PHE A 63 -1.15 -12.03 8.12
C PHE A 63 -0.40 -12.50 6.86
N ALA A 64 -0.14 -13.80 6.73
CA ALA A 64 0.54 -14.38 5.58
C ALA A 64 -0.25 -14.20 4.28
N TRP A 65 -1.58 -14.39 4.32
CA TRP A 65 -2.44 -14.23 3.15
C TRP A 65 -2.44 -12.78 2.63
N THR A 66 -2.53 -11.81 3.53
CA THR A 66 -2.54 -10.38 3.16
C THR A 66 -1.15 -9.88 2.76
N PHE A 67 -0.08 -10.39 3.39
CA PHE A 67 1.30 -10.17 2.96
C PHE A 67 1.53 -10.69 1.54
N TRP A 68 1.14 -11.94 1.27
CA TRP A 68 1.25 -12.56 -0.05
C TRP A 68 0.51 -11.75 -1.12
N GLN A 69 -0.73 -11.33 -0.85
CA GLN A 69 -1.50 -10.51 -1.79
C GLN A 69 -0.85 -9.15 -2.06
N SER A 70 -0.21 -8.54 -1.05
CA SER A 70 0.51 -7.27 -1.20
C SER A 70 1.77 -7.41 -2.07
N VAL A 71 2.53 -8.49 -1.88
CA VAL A 71 3.74 -8.82 -2.65
C VAL A 71 3.37 -9.19 -4.09
N CYS A 72 2.42 -10.12 -4.26
CA CYS A 72 2.18 -10.78 -5.54
C CYS A 72 1.15 -10.10 -6.45
N THR A 73 0.44 -9.06 -5.99
CA THR A 73 -0.48 -8.32 -6.86
C THR A 73 0.25 -7.19 -7.58
N PRO A 74 0.55 -7.31 -8.89
CA PRO A 74 1.21 -6.25 -9.61
C PRO A 74 0.26 -5.10 -9.90
N SER A 75 0.82 -3.90 -10.06
CA SER A 75 0.12 -2.81 -10.73
C SER A 75 -0.13 -3.18 -12.20
N LYS A 76 -1.40 -3.11 -12.63
CA LYS A 76 -1.76 -3.25 -14.05
C LYS A 76 -1.19 -2.08 -14.87
N PRO A 77 -0.87 -2.29 -16.16
CA PRO A 77 -0.39 -1.23 -17.04
C PRO A 77 -1.45 -0.16 -17.26
N VAL A 78 -1.02 1.06 -17.58
CA VAL A 78 -1.94 2.14 -17.99
C VAL A 78 -2.60 1.75 -19.34
N PRO A 79 -3.91 1.98 -19.53
CA PRO A 79 -4.62 1.61 -20.76
C PRO A 79 -4.04 2.28 -22.00
N GLN A 80 -4.08 1.58 -23.13
CA GLN A 80 -3.42 1.98 -24.38
C GLN A 80 -3.82 3.38 -24.87
N GLN A 81 -5.05 3.83 -24.59
CA GLN A 81 -5.55 5.16 -24.98
C GLN A 81 -4.71 6.33 -24.42
N TYR A 82 -4.04 6.12 -23.27
CA TYR A 82 -3.17 7.13 -22.67
C TYR A 82 -1.74 7.12 -23.23
N HIS A 83 -1.36 6.10 -23.99
CA HIS A 83 -0.04 6.01 -24.61
C HIS A 83 -0.02 6.83 -25.90
N LEU A 84 1.13 7.43 -26.18
CA LEU A 84 1.43 7.91 -27.52
C LEU A 84 1.68 6.69 -28.43
N THR A 85 1.10 6.70 -29.62
CA THR A 85 1.45 5.73 -30.66
C THR A 85 2.90 5.92 -31.11
N ALA A 86 3.47 4.95 -31.84
CA ALA A 86 4.84 5.07 -32.33
C ALA A 86 5.07 6.36 -33.15
N VAL A 87 4.12 6.72 -34.02
CA VAL A 87 4.18 7.94 -34.83
C VAL A 87 4.09 9.18 -33.95
N GLU A 88 3.15 9.20 -33.00
CA GLU A 88 3.00 10.33 -32.06
C GLU A 88 4.25 10.52 -31.20
N THR A 89 4.90 9.43 -30.79
CA THR A 89 6.15 9.47 -30.02
C THR A 89 7.29 10.07 -30.82
N ILE A 90 7.47 9.67 -32.09
CA ILE A 90 8.50 10.24 -32.98
C ILE A 90 8.25 11.75 -33.14
N THR A 91 7.01 12.12 -33.49
CA THR A 91 6.62 13.53 -33.62
C THR A 91 6.86 14.32 -32.34
N PHE A 92 6.58 13.75 -31.17
CA PHE A 92 6.81 14.40 -29.88
C PHE A 92 8.31 14.59 -29.57
N ILE A 93 9.15 13.61 -29.91
CA ILE A 93 10.60 13.65 -29.68
C ILE A 93 11.25 14.70 -30.59
N ASP A 94 10.82 14.77 -31.85
CA ASP A 94 11.36 15.70 -32.87
C ASP A 94 11.06 17.17 -32.56
N MET A 95 10.07 17.47 -31.71
CA MET A 95 9.80 18.84 -31.25
C MET A 95 10.94 19.35 -30.38
N GLU A 96 11.56 20.46 -30.79
CA GLU A 96 12.66 21.09 -30.06
C GLU A 96 12.17 21.92 -28.87
N LYS A 97 11.04 22.62 -29.04
CA LYS A 97 10.53 23.54 -28.01
C LYS A 97 9.59 22.85 -27.03
N GLU A 98 9.79 23.15 -25.75
CA GLU A 98 8.97 22.58 -24.67
C GLU A 98 7.49 23.01 -24.77
N ASP A 99 7.22 24.27 -25.16
CA ASP A 99 5.86 24.77 -25.33
C ASP A 99 5.10 24.06 -26.47
N GLU A 100 5.80 23.67 -27.53
CA GLU A 100 5.22 22.89 -28.63
C GLU A 100 4.83 21.49 -28.13
N ARG A 101 5.70 20.84 -27.33
CA ARG A 101 5.42 19.55 -26.68
C ARG A 101 4.21 19.64 -25.76
N TRP A 102 4.10 20.68 -24.93
CA TRP A 102 2.94 20.84 -24.05
C TRP A 102 1.64 21.06 -24.83
N THR A 103 1.69 21.90 -25.86
CA THR A 103 0.54 22.15 -26.74
C THR A 103 0.10 20.87 -27.45
N TYR A 104 1.06 20.07 -27.93
CA TYR A 104 0.79 18.78 -28.55
C TYR A 104 0.10 17.81 -27.59
N LEU A 105 0.58 17.69 -26.35
CA LEU A 105 -0.03 16.82 -25.34
C LEU A 105 -1.46 17.27 -25.00
N GLU A 106 -1.72 18.58 -24.88
CA GLU A 106 -3.08 19.10 -24.70
C GLU A 106 -4.00 18.72 -25.87
N GLN A 107 -3.51 18.83 -27.11
CA GLN A 107 -4.26 18.38 -28.28
C GLN A 107 -4.54 16.88 -28.26
N ARG A 108 -3.57 16.05 -27.86
CA ARG A 108 -3.77 14.60 -27.73
C ARG A 108 -4.81 14.25 -26.67
N VAL A 109 -4.81 14.96 -25.53
CA VAL A 109 -5.85 14.80 -24.49
C VAL A 109 -7.24 15.09 -25.07
N ALA A 110 -7.39 16.21 -25.80
CA ALA A 110 -8.66 16.59 -26.40
C ALA A 110 -9.10 15.63 -27.52
N GLN A 111 -8.19 15.23 -28.41
CA GLN A 111 -8.49 14.33 -29.54
C GLN A 111 -8.87 12.92 -29.10
N LYS A 112 -8.22 12.41 -28.04
CA LYS A 112 -8.48 11.08 -27.50
C LYS A 112 -9.56 11.07 -26.40
N ASP A 113 -10.18 12.22 -26.14
CA ASP A 113 -11.19 12.43 -25.09
C ASP A 113 -10.76 11.84 -23.73
N LEU A 114 -9.52 12.12 -23.31
CA LEU A 114 -8.96 11.53 -22.09
C LEU A 114 -9.49 12.25 -20.85
N PRO A 115 -9.97 11.51 -19.82
CA PRO A 115 -10.49 12.09 -18.58
C PRO A 115 -9.35 12.48 -17.63
N VAL A 116 -8.50 13.43 -18.05
CA VAL A 116 -7.37 13.95 -17.27
C VAL A 116 -7.79 15.28 -16.64
N THR A 117 -8.07 15.28 -15.34
CA THR A 117 -8.51 16.49 -14.62
C THR A 117 -7.39 17.20 -13.88
N LEU A 118 -6.25 16.53 -13.70
CA LEU A 118 -5.10 17.07 -12.98
C LEU A 118 -4.06 17.72 -13.90
N LEU A 119 -3.28 18.62 -13.31
CA LEU A 119 -2.13 19.30 -13.87
C LEU A 119 -0.85 18.93 -13.10
N ASN A 120 0.27 19.01 -13.79
CA ASN A 120 1.59 18.86 -13.19
C ASN A 120 2.01 20.13 -12.40
N LYS A 121 3.24 20.12 -11.86
CA LYS A 121 3.80 21.26 -11.10
C LYS A 121 3.98 22.56 -11.92
N HIS A 122 3.96 22.47 -13.25
CA HIS A 122 4.05 23.60 -14.19
C HIS A 122 2.67 24.04 -14.71
N GLY A 123 1.57 23.45 -14.22
CA GLY A 123 0.23 23.76 -14.71
C GLY A 123 -0.05 23.21 -16.12
N LYS A 124 0.67 22.16 -16.54
CA LYS A 124 0.51 21.50 -17.85
C LYS A 124 0.01 20.07 -17.69
N VAL A 125 -0.39 19.42 -18.79
CA VAL A 125 -0.73 17.98 -18.81
C VAL A 125 0.37 17.15 -18.13
N PRO A 126 0.03 16.28 -17.17
CA PRO A 126 0.99 15.37 -16.59
C PRO A 126 1.37 14.29 -17.61
N PHE A 127 2.67 14.18 -17.89
CA PHE A 127 3.22 13.24 -18.88
C PHE A 127 4.38 12.43 -18.27
N CYS A 128 4.57 11.20 -18.74
CA CYS A 128 5.73 10.37 -18.49
C CYS A 128 6.56 10.26 -19.76
N ASP A 129 7.74 10.87 -19.77
CA ASP A 129 8.76 10.75 -20.80
C ASP A 129 9.37 9.34 -20.90
N ILE A 130 9.51 8.65 -19.77
CA ILE A 130 10.04 7.27 -19.75
C ILE A 130 9.07 6.27 -20.38
N CYS A 131 7.77 6.40 -20.07
CA CYS A 131 6.74 5.48 -20.56
C CYS A 131 6.02 5.97 -21.83
N PHE A 132 6.25 7.21 -22.27
CA PHE A 132 5.47 7.91 -23.30
C PHE A 132 3.96 7.87 -23.08
N VAL A 133 3.56 8.13 -21.83
CA VAL A 133 2.16 8.08 -21.37
C VAL A 133 1.70 9.44 -20.87
N ILE A 134 0.56 9.90 -21.35
CA ILE A 134 -0.23 10.95 -20.70
C ILE A 134 -0.77 10.35 -19.40
N LYS A 135 -0.28 10.82 -18.25
CA LYS A 135 -0.57 10.20 -16.96
C LYS A 135 -2.06 10.40 -16.65
N PRO A 136 -2.83 9.30 -16.46
CA PRO A 136 -4.16 9.40 -15.85
C PRO A 136 -4.06 10.07 -14.49
N ASP A 137 -5.19 10.57 -13.98
CA ASP A 137 -5.22 11.22 -12.68
C ASP A 137 -4.63 10.30 -11.59
N ARG A 138 -3.88 10.89 -10.65
CA ARG A 138 -3.23 10.20 -9.52
C ARG A 138 -2.19 9.13 -9.91
N THR A 139 -1.81 9.05 -11.19
CA THR A 139 -0.81 8.09 -11.69
C THR A 139 0.60 8.68 -11.63
N HIS A 140 1.55 7.92 -11.10
CA HIS A 140 2.95 8.33 -11.01
C HIS A 140 3.89 7.24 -11.52
N HIS A 141 5.02 7.64 -12.11
CA HIS A 141 6.07 6.71 -12.52
C HIS A 141 6.90 6.31 -11.32
N CYS A 142 7.08 5.00 -11.10
CA CYS A 142 8.02 4.48 -10.14
C CYS A 142 9.23 3.91 -10.86
N SER A 143 10.41 4.46 -10.58
CA SER A 143 11.68 4.00 -11.15
C SER A 143 12.02 2.58 -10.70
N ASN A 144 11.75 2.20 -9.45
CA ASN A 144 11.95 0.82 -8.97
C ASN A 144 11.07 -0.20 -9.71
N CYS A 145 9.82 0.16 -9.99
CA CYS A 145 8.87 -0.71 -10.69
C CYS A 145 8.96 -0.56 -12.23
N GLU A 146 9.79 0.37 -12.73
CA GLU A 146 9.95 0.80 -14.13
C GLU A 146 8.63 1.02 -14.89
N ARG A 147 7.61 1.54 -14.20
CA ARG A 147 6.27 1.70 -14.77
C ARG A 147 5.46 2.82 -14.12
N CYS A 148 4.46 3.30 -14.84
CA CYS A 148 3.41 4.15 -14.27
C CYS A 148 2.45 3.30 -13.42
N VAL A 149 2.24 3.72 -12.16
CA VAL A 149 1.38 3.05 -11.19
C VAL A 149 0.13 3.92 -10.95
N PRO A 150 -1.09 3.40 -11.21
CA PRO A 150 -2.33 4.12 -10.96
C PRO A 150 -2.56 4.30 -9.47
N ARG A 151 -3.00 5.50 -9.08
CA ARG A 151 -3.15 5.92 -7.67
C ARG A 151 -1.93 5.52 -6.83
N MET A 152 -0.73 5.83 -7.33
CA MET A 152 0.50 5.44 -6.64
C MET A 152 0.54 6.05 -5.24
N ASP A 153 0.75 5.21 -4.23
CA ASP A 153 0.99 5.64 -2.86
C ASP A 153 2.48 5.76 -2.59
N HIS A 154 3.19 4.63 -2.67
CA HIS A 154 4.64 4.56 -2.52
C HIS A 154 5.20 3.24 -3.08
N HIS A 155 6.51 3.17 -3.27
CA HIS A 155 7.21 1.90 -3.44
C HIS A 155 7.61 1.37 -2.07
N CYS A 156 7.22 0.14 -1.74
CA CYS A 156 7.47 -0.44 -0.43
C CYS A 156 8.52 -1.57 -0.52
N PRO A 157 9.73 -1.38 0.01
CA PRO A 157 10.78 -2.40 -0.03
C PRO A 157 10.41 -3.70 0.69
N TRP A 158 9.61 -3.60 1.76
CA TRP A 158 9.19 -4.74 2.59
C TRP A 158 8.28 -5.74 1.89
N ILE A 159 7.64 -5.33 0.79
CA ILE A 159 6.85 -6.22 -0.08
C ILE A 159 7.46 -6.33 -1.49
N ASN A 160 8.61 -5.68 -1.72
CA ASN A 160 9.25 -5.54 -3.03
C ASN A 160 8.27 -5.17 -4.16
N ASN A 161 7.33 -4.27 -3.88
CA ASN A 161 6.27 -3.93 -4.81
C ASN A 161 5.79 -2.50 -4.57
N CYS A 162 5.20 -1.90 -5.61
CA CYS A 162 4.52 -0.63 -5.52
C CYS A 162 3.16 -0.80 -4.86
N VAL A 163 2.86 0.06 -3.87
CA VAL A 163 1.51 0.21 -3.31
C VAL A 163 0.76 1.24 -4.14
N GLY A 164 -0.36 0.85 -4.71
CA GLY A 164 -1.21 1.71 -5.53
C GLY A 164 -2.63 1.15 -5.65
N PHE A 165 -3.37 1.56 -6.67
CA PHE A 165 -4.79 1.23 -6.82
C PHE A 165 -5.12 -0.27 -6.65
N HIS A 166 -4.32 -1.14 -7.26
CA HIS A 166 -4.61 -2.58 -7.36
C HIS A 166 -4.36 -3.36 -6.07
N ASN A 167 -3.51 -2.86 -5.18
CA ASN A 167 -3.10 -3.58 -3.95
C ASN A 167 -3.20 -2.72 -2.67
N GLN A 168 -3.70 -1.48 -2.73
CA GLN A 168 -3.85 -0.60 -1.56
C GLN A 168 -4.65 -1.28 -0.44
N LYS A 169 -5.77 -1.93 -0.78
CA LYS A 169 -6.57 -2.70 0.20
C LYS A 169 -5.75 -3.80 0.85
N TYR A 170 -4.98 -4.56 0.07
CA TYR A 170 -4.16 -5.65 0.58
C TYR A 170 -3.08 -5.15 1.53
N PHE A 171 -2.45 -4.03 1.18
CA PHE A 171 -1.46 -3.38 2.04
C PHE A 171 -2.04 -2.92 3.37
N LEU A 172 -3.22 -2.29 3.37
CA LEU A 172 -3.91 -1.88 4.60
C LEU A 172 -4.29 -3.06 5.49
N LEU A 173 -4.76 -4.16 4.89
CA LEU A 173 -5.05 -5.40 5.61
C LEU A 173 -3.76 -6.03 6.14
N PHE A 174 -2.69 -6.07 5.35
CA PHE A 174 -1.38 -6.55 5.78
C PHE A 174 -0.89 -5.80 7.02
N LEU A 175 -0.94 -4.47 7.03
CA LEU A 175 -0.57 -3.68 8.22
C LEU A 175 -1.43 -4.02 9.43
N SER A 176 -2.74 -4.17 9.22
CA SER A 176 -3.70 -4.47 10.29
C SER A 176 -3.45 -5.86 10.90
N TYR A 177 -3.30 -6.89 10.07
CA TYR A 177 -3.07 -8.26 10.54
C TYR A 177 -1.65 -8.47 11.07
N ALA A 178 -0.64 -7.79 10.51
CA ALA A 178 0.70 -7.77 11.07
C ALA A 178 0.72 -7.15 12.47
N PHE A 179 -0.03 -6.05 12.67
CA PHE A 179 -0.19 -5.43 13.99
C PHE A 179 -0.86 -6.39 14.98
N LEU A 180 -1.97 -7.03 14.60
CA LEU A 180 -2.66 -8.00 15.45
C LEU A 180 -1.79 -9.21 15.79
N TYR A 181 -1.01 -9.71 14.82
CA TYR A 181 -0.04 -10.78 15.04
C TYR A 181 1.05 -10.37 16.04
N CYS A 182 1.64 -9.19 15.88
CA CYS A 182 2.66 -8.68 16.80
C CYS A 182 2.08 -8.44 18.20
N LEU A 183 0.88 -7.85 18.29
CA LEU A 183 0.18 -7.66 19.55
C LEU A 183 -0.03 -8.99 20.28
N PHE A 184 -0.49 -10.02 19.57
CA PHE A 184 -0.73 -11.34 20.15
C PHE A 184 0.55 -12.00 20.66
N CYS A 185 1.63 -12.00 19.86
CA CYS A 185 2.94 -12.49 20.27
C CYS A 185 3.50 -11.73 21.48
N PHE A 186 3.35 -10.40 21.49
CA PHE A 186 3.78 -9.56 22.59
C PHE A 186 3.03 -9.92 23.87
N THR A 187 1.70 -9.91 23.84
CA THR A 187 0.87 -10.19 25.04
C THR A 187 1.12 -11.59 25.60
N ALA A 188 1.29 -12.59 24.74
CA ALA A 188 1.56 -13.96 25.17
C ALA A 188 2.96 -14.11 25.81
N SER A 189 3.91 -13.27 25.43
CA SER A 189 5.29 -13.32 25.94
C SER A 189 5.48 -12.53 27.25
N ILE A 190 4.52 -11.67 27.63
CA ILE A 190 4.61 -10.80 28.83
C ILE A 190 4.84 -11.61 30.12
N PRO A 191 4.07 -12.66 30.44
CA PRO A 191 4.20 -13.32 31.74
C PRO A 191 5.61 -13.87 31.98
N THR A 192 6.14 -14.64 31.03
CA THR A 192 7.50 -15.19 31.10
C THR A 192 8.55 -14.07 31.10
N SER A 193 8.36 -13.03 30.28
CA SER A 193 9.30 -11.89 30.22
C SER A 193 9.38 -11.13 31.55
N VAL A 194 8.24 -10.88 32.19
CA VAL A 194 8.18 -10.23 33.51
C VAL A 194 8.80 -11.10 34.58
N GLN A 195 8.53 -12.42 34.56
CA GLN A 195 9.14 -13.36 35.50
C GLN A 195 10.66 -13.41 35.35
N LEU A 196 11.17 -13.39 34.11
CA LEU A 196 12.61 -13.35 33.82
C LEU A 196 13.23 -12.03 34.32
N LEU A 197 12.60 -10.88 34.03
CA LEU A 197 13.08 -9.58 34.47
C LEU A 197 13.08 -9.41 36.01
N LYS A 198 12.14 -10.05 36.69
CA LYS A 198 12.08 -10.10 38.16
C LYS A 198 13.01 -11.14 38.79
N ALA A 199 13.80 -11.86 37.99
CA ALA A 199 14.65 -12.96 38.42
C ALA A 199 13.89 -14.05 39.20
N THR A 200 12.63 -14.31 38.84
CA THR A 200 11.78 -15.35 39.46
C THR A 200 11.86 -16.69 38.74
N ILE A 201 12.46 -16.72 37.55
CA ILE A 201 12.74 -17.92 36.75
C ILE A 201 14.18 -17.84 36.23
N ASP A 202 14.76 -19.00 35.93
CA ASP A 202 16.13 -19.08 35.45
C ASP A 202 16.30 -18.55 34.01
N VAL A 203 17.49 -18.03 33.75
CA VAL A 203 17.92 -17.67 32.40
C VAL A 203 18.25 -18.96 31.64
N THR A 204 17.43 -19.28 30.64
CA THR A 204 17.58 -20.44 29.76
C THR A 204 17.45 -20.00 28.32
N MET A 205 17.86 -20.84 27.36
CA MET A 205 17.65 -20.54 25.93
C MET A 205 16.17 -20.29 25.60
N VAL A 206 15.26 -21.01 26.26
CA VAL A 206 13.80 -20.84 26.10
C VAL A 206 13.35 -19.46 26.61
N THR A 207 13.72 -19.10 27.84
CA THR A 207 13.29 -17.81 28.44
C THR A 207 13.90 -16.62 27.71
N LEU A 208 15.13 -16.75 27.20
CA LEU A 208 15.76 -15.74 26.34
C LEU A 208 15.04 -15.56 25.01
N HIS A 209 14.65 -16.63 24.32
CA HIS A 209 13.92 -16.53 23.05
C HIS A 209 12.53 -15.93 23.24
N ILE A 210 11.82 -16.27 24.30
CA ILE A 210 10.51 -15.68 24.63
C ILE A 210 10.67 -14.18 24.95
N PHE A 211 11.70 -13.81 25.70
CA PHE A 211 12.01 -12.41 25.97
C PHE A 211 12.35 -11.63 24.69
N LEU A 212 13.15 -12.23 23.80
CA LEU A 212 13.45 -11.64 22.48
C LEU A 212 12.19 -11.52 21.62
N LEU A 213 11.28 -12.49 21.68
CA LEU A 213 9.98 -12.42 20.99
C LEU A 213 9.16 -11.23 21.49
N ALA A 214 9.12 -10.99 22.81
CA ALA A 214 8.47 -9.81 23.38
C ALA A 214 9.10 -8.50 22.86
N ILE A 215 10.43 -8.42 22.80
CA ILE A 215 11.12 -7.21 22.29
C ILE A 215 10.81 -7.00 20.81
N VAL A 216 11.07 -7.99 19.95
CA VAL A 216 10.88 -7.87 18.50
C VAL A 216 9.41 -7.55 18.17
N SER A 217 8.47 -8.27 18.79
CA SER A 217 7.04 -8.02 18.57
C SER A 217 6.62 -6.62 19.02
N SER A 218 7.15 -6.10 20.13
CA SER A 218 6.84 -4.73 20.59
C SER A 218 7.36 -3.65 19.63
N VAL A 219 8.58 -3.82 19.09
CA VAL A 219 9.18 -2.87 18.14
C VAL A 219 8.35 -2.81 16.85
N PHE A 220 8.03 -3.98 16.28
CA PHE A 220 7.17 -4.04 15.09
C PHE A 220 5.76 -3.52 15.38
N MET A 221 5.17 -3.87 16.53
CA MET A 221 3.84 -3.42 16.92
C MET A 221 3.76 -1.88 16.97
N ILE A 222 4.73 -1.21 17.59
CA ILE A 222 4.76 0.26 17.67
C ILE A 222 4.93 0.88 16.29
N GLY A 223 5.88 0.39 15.48
CA GLY A 223 6.11 0.91 14.13
C GLY A 223 4.90 0.71 13.20
N LEU A 224 4.27 -0.46 13.28
CA LEU A 224 3.05 -0.78 12.52
C LEU A 224 1.87 0.07 12.96
N LEU A 225 1.71 0.35 14.26
CA LEU A 225 0.65 1.22 14.76
C LEU A 225 0.77 2.64 14.19
N ILE A 226 1.98 3.22 14.23
CA ILE A 226 2.24 4.56 13.67
C ILE A 226 1.90 4.58 12.18
N LEU A 227 2.37 3.59 11.42
CA LEU A 227 2.11 3.49 10.00
C LEU A 227 0.61 3.27 9.71
N LEU A 228 -0.08 2.46 10.50
CA LEU A 228 -1.51 2.18 10.35
C LEU A 228 -2.35 3.44 10.62
N VAL A 229 -2.01 4.23 11.65
CA VAL A 229 -2.68 5.51 11.92
C VAL A 229 -2.50 6.49 10.77
N PHE A 230 -1.28 6.60 10.22
CA PHE A 230 -1.02 7.44 9.06
C PHE A 230 -1.80 6.97 7.82
N GLN A 231 -1.77 5.68 7.51
CA GLN A 231 -2.49 5.11 6.37
C GLN A 231 -4.02 5.17 6.53
N ALA A 232 -4.53 5.06 7.76
CA ALA A 232 -5.93 5.29 8.06
C ALA A 232 -6.33 6.76 7.80
N HIS A 233 -5.50 7.73 8.19
CA HIS A 233 -5.74 9.14 7.87
C HIS A 233 -5.82 9.37 6.35
N LEU A 234 -4.90 8.80 5.58
CA LEU A 234 -4.88 8.86 4.12
C LEU A 234 -6.13 8.21 3.49
N LEU A 235 -6.52 7.02 3.97
CA LEU A 235 -7.74 6.32 3.57
C LEU A 235 -8.98 7.20 3.79
N PHE A 236 -9.16 7.75 5.00
CA PHE A 236 -10.36 8.52 5.34
C PHE A 236 -10.39 9.92 4.72
N THR A 237 -9.26 10.44 4.23
CA THR A 237 -9.19 11.69 3.47
C THR A 237 -9.16 11.50 1.95
N ASN A 238 -9.10 10.24 1.47
CA ASN A 238 -8.91 9.87 0.06
C ASN A 238 -7.68 10.52 -0.58
N THR A 239 -6.58 10.54 0.17
CA THR A 239 -5.30 11.12 -0.24
C THR A 239 -4.27 10.00 -0.35
N SER A 240 -3.41 9.98 -1.35
CA SER A 240 -2.22 9.11 -1.35
C SER A 240 -1.07 9.77 -0.58
N THR A 241 -0.04 9.00 -0.19
CA THR A 241 1.17 9.55 0.44
C THR A 241 1.80 10.64 -0.44
N LEU A 242 1.85 10.44 -1.76
CA LEU A 242 2.35 11.45 -2.70
C LEU A 242 1.50 12.72 -2.70
N GLU A 243 0.17 12.59 -2.67
CA GLU A 243 -0.76 13.72 -2.65
C GLU A 243 -0.73 14.49 -1.32
N PHE A 244 -0.44 13.81 -0.21
CA PHE A 244 -0.26 14.43 1.10
C PHE A 244 0.92 15.42 1.08
N TYR A 245 2.05 15.02 0.48
CA TYR A 245 3.21 15.90 0.33
C TYR A 245 3.08 16.89 -0.83
N ARG A 246 2.37 16.52 -1.90
CA ARG A 246 2.19 17.35 -3.10
C ARG A 246 0.73 17.38 -3.50
N ARG A 247 0.03 18.43 -3.08
CA ARG A 247 -1.39 18.60 -3.36
C ARG A 247 -1.67 18.56 -4.87
N PRO A 248 -2.71 17.83 -5.31
CA PRO A 248 -3.10 17.79 -6.71
C PRO A 248 -3.59 19.17 -7.17
N ARG A 249 -3.22 19.56 -8.40
CA ARG A 249 -3.70 20.78 -9.04
C ARG A 249 -4.73 20.39 -10.08
N PHE A 250 -5.96 20.86 -9.93
CA PHE A 250 -7.02 20.59 -10.90
C PHE A 250 -6.98 21.60 -12.04
N ARG A 251 -7.43 21.18 -13.24
CA ARG A 251 -7.56 22.04 -14.43
C ARG A 251 -8.58 23.16 -14.24
N THR A 252 -9.63 22.92 -13.46
CA THR A 252 -10.78 23.84 -13.34
C THR A 252 -10.43 25.08 -12.52
N LEU A 253 -10.56 26.26 -13.14
CA LEU A 253 -10.25 27.56 -12.54
C LEU A 253 -11.35 28.07 -11.57
N SER A 254 -12.55 27.49 -11.59
CA SER A 254 -13.72 28.09 -10.93
C SER A 254 -14.02 27.58 -9.52
N GLN A 255 -13.61 26.37 -9.14
CA GLN A 255 -13.95 25.79 -7.83
C GLN A 255 -12.88 24.81 -7.31
N PRO A 256 -12.62 24.76 -5.98
CA PRO A 256 -11.70 23.80 -5.39
C PRO A 256 -12.28 22.38 -5.47
N CYS A 257 -11.84 21.62 -6.46
CA CYS A 257 -12.12 20.18 -6.57
C CYS A 257 -11.28 19.39 -5.55
N SER A 258 -11.84 18.30 -5.03
CA SER A 258 -11.13 17.37 -4.14
C SER A 258 -11.56 15.94 -4.37
N PHE A 259 -10.64 14.98 -4.23
CA PHE A 259 -10.96 13.56 -4.19
C PHE A 259 -11.62 13.14 -2.86
N ASN A 260 -11.67 14.02 -1.84
CA ASN A 260 -12.31 13.71 -0.57
C ASN A 260 -13.85 13.79 -0.70
N LEU A 261 -14.50 12.62 -0.64
CA LEU A 261 -15.95 12.42 -0.77
C LEU A 261 -16.68 12.30 0.58
N GLY A 262 -15.95 12.45 1.69
CA GLY A 262 -16.40 12.11 3.04
C GLY A 262 -15.98 10.70 3.48
N TRP A 263 -15.72 10.54 4.78
CA TRP A 263 -15.01 9.37 5.33
C TRP A 263 -15.59 8.01 4.93
N ARG A 264 -16.92 7.85 4.91
CA ARG A 264 -17.58 6.60 4.50
C ARG A 264 -17.34 6.28 3.03
N ARG A 265 -17.54 7.28 2.15
CA ARG A 265 -17.36 7.09 0.71
C ARG A 265 -15.90 6.80 0.41
N ASN A 266 -14.98 7.56 0.99
CA ASN A 266 -13.54 7.35 0.88
C ASN A 266 -13.12 5.94 1.29
N PHE A 267 -13.63 5.44 2.42
CA PHE A 267 -13.40 4.07 2.86
C PHE A 267 -13.90 3.06 1.81
N THR A 268 -15.12 3.23 1.32
CA THR A 268 -15.70 2.31 0.31
C THR A 268 -15.04 2.41 -1.06
N GLU A 269 -14.30 3.47 -1.39
CA GLU A 269 -13.49 3.52 -2.62
C GLU A 269 -12.38 2.45 -2.60
N VAL A 270 -11.86 2.10 -1.41
CA VAL A 270 -10.79 1.10 -1.24
C VAL A 270 -11.35 -0.26 -0.82
N PHE A 271 -12.31 -0.30 0.10
CA PHE A 271 -12.83 -1.56 0.65
C PHE A 271 -14.10 -2.07 -0.07
N GLY A 272 -14.71 -1.25 -0.93
CA GLY A 272 -15.94 -1.61 -1.64
C GLY A 272 -17.19 -1.55 -0.77
N ASN A 273 -18.33 -1.87 -1.39
CA ASN A 273 -19.64 -1.76 -0.75
C ASN A 273 -20.05 -2.99 0.07
N ARG A 274 -19.38 -4.15 -0.10
CA ARG A 274 -19.76 -5.42 0.53
C ARG A 274 -18.97 -5.63 1.84
N PRO A 275 -19.59 -5.47 3.03
CA PRO A 275 -18.86 -5.52 4.30
C PRO A 275 -18.19 -6.86 4.59
N ILE A 276 -18.78 -7.96 4.11
CA ILE A 276 -18.20 -9.31 4.23
C ILE A 276 -16.81 -9.42 3.59
N LEU A 277 -16.50 -8.59 2.60
CA LEU A 277 -15.19 -8.58 1.94
C LEU A 277 -14.20 -7.63 2.60
N TRP A 278 -14.60 -6.79 3.56
CA TRP A 278 -13.72 -5.75 4.11
C TRP A 278 -12.48 -6.32 4.77
N PHE A 279 -12.63 -7.45 5.46
CA PHE A 279 -11.54 -8.13 6.18
C PHE A 279 -10.85 -9.22 5.35
N LEU A 280 -11.29 -9.46 4.12
CA LEU A 280 -10.70 -10.47 3.24
C LEU A 280 -9.80 -9.79 2.20
N PRO A 281 -8.60 -10.33 1.92
CA PRO A 281 -7.70 -9.80 0.89
C PRO A 281 -8.14 -10.26 -0.51
N ILE A 282 -9.37 -9.89 -0.85
CA ILE A 282 -10.01 -10.07 -2.16
C ILE A 282 -10.25 -8.67 -2.74
N PHE A 283 -9.91 -8.45 -4.01
CA PHE A 283 -10.06 -7.14 -4.63
C PHE A 283 -11.53 -6.68 -4.57
N SER A 284 -11.75 -5.52 -3.97
CA SER A 284 -13.09 -4.91 -3.87
C SER A 284 -13.07 -3.39 -3.97
N SER A 285 -11.94 -2.79 -4.34
CA SER A 285 -11.83 -1.36 -4.62
C SER A 285 -12.77 -0.95 -5.76
N LYS A 286 -13.30 0.27 -5.69
CA LYS A 286 -14.17 0.83 -6.74
C LYS A 286 -13.36 1.50 -7.85
N GLY A 287 -13.99 1.65 -9.00
CA GLY A 287 -13.41 2.34 -10.15
C GLY A 287 -12.45 1.47 -10.95
N ASP A 288 -11.82 2.08 -11.94
CA ASP A 288 -10.88 1.46 -12.87
C ASP A 288 -9.40 1.74 -12.51
N GLY A 289 -9.16 2.70 -11.62
CA GLY A 289 -7.83 3.16 -11.22
C GLY A 289 -7.29 4.32 -12.06
N TYR A 290 -8.07 4.85 -12.99
CA TYR A 290 -7.68 5.91 -13.93
C TYR A 290 -8.64 7.09 -13.90
N THR A 291 -9.90 6.85 -13.54
CA THR A 291 -10.93 7.86 -13.29
C THR A 291 -11.32 7.81 -11.82
N PHE A 292 -11.42 9.00 -11.21
CA PHE A 292 -11.73 9.12 -9.79
C PHE A 292 -12.85 10.14 -9.57
N PRO A 293 -13.88 9.80 -8.77
CA PRO A 293 -14.89 10.77 -8.41
C PRO A 293 -14.26 11.95 -7.67
N THR A 294 -14.71 13.15 -8.03
CA THR A 294 -14.33 14.39 -7.36
C THR A 294 -15.57 15.04 -6.75
N ARG A 295 -15.38 15.73 -5.63
CA ARG A 295 -16.41 16.57 -5.04
C ARG A 295 -16.30 17.98 -5.64
N SER A 296 -17.33 18.42 -6.35
CA SER A 296 -17.56 19.84 -6.62
C SER A 296 -18.39 20.47 -5.49
N PRO A 297 -18.15 21.74 -5.11
CA PRO A 297 -18.93 22.47 -4.11
C PRO A 297 -20.46 22.44 -4.29
N GLU A 298 -20.99 22.30 -5.51
CA GLU A 298 -22.44 22.25 -5.77
C GLU A 298 -23.13 21.01 -5.16
N SER A 299 -22.43 19.88 -5.07
CA SER A 299 -22.95 18.65 -4.43
C SER A 299 -23.19 18.80 -2.91
N GLY A 300 -22.63 19.84 -2.28
CA GLY A 300 -22.78 20.11 -0.84
C GLY A 300 -23.98 20.99 -0.48
N ARG A 301 -24.62 21.67 -1.43
CA ARG A 301 -25.82 22.49 -1.17
C ARG A 301 -27.10 21.67 -1.13
N HIS A 302 -27.23 20.65 -1.98
CA HIS A 302 -28.43 19.80 -1.98
C HIS A 302 -28.60 18.96 -0.70
N THR A 303 -27.51 18.62 0.00
CA THR A 303 -27.63 17.87 1.27
C THR A 303 -28.02 18.74 2.46
N ARG A 304 -27.84 20.07 2.40
CA ARG A 304 -28.29 20.98 3.49
C ARG A 304 -29.76 21.38 3.39
N LEU A 305 -30.38 21.27 2.21
CA LEU A 305 -31.79 21.62 1.99
C LEU A 305 -32.75 20.44 2.24
N LEU A 306 -32.24 19.25 2.59
CA LEU A 306 -33.04 18.06 2.91
C LEU A 306 -33.00 17.71 4.41
N VAL A 307 -32.42 18.57 5.25
CA VAL A 307 -32.33 18.38 6.72
C VAL A 307 -32.81 19.64 7.46
N THR A 308 -33.74 20.38 6.87
CA THR A 308 -34.53 21.43 7.54
C THR A 308 -35.99 21.09 7.44
#